data_AF-A0A829GH22-F1
#
_entry.id   AF-A0A829GH22-F1
#
_cell.length_a   1.000
_cell.length_b   1.000
_cell.length_c   1.000
_cell.angle_alpha   90.00
_cell.angle_beta   90.00
_cell.angle_gamma   90.00
#
_symmetry.space_group_name_H-M   'P 1'
#
loop_
_entity.id
_entity.type
_entity.pdbx_description
1 polymer ?
#
loop_
_entity_poly.entity_id
_entity_poly.type
_entity_poly.pdbx_seq_one_letter_code
_entity_poly.pdbx_strand_id
1 'polypeptide(L)'
;MDREEFETYLNANSRVVAIFRSQALAYRHSKNPQRATSKRWSKTAVASAVDKMVSQLIDNVYDKLKANIKENKLQPYESWVRFIETNEVLDNLEDSVAEIDFED
;
A
#
# COMPACT_ATOMS: atom_id res chain seq x y z
N MET A 1 -3.76 4.27 -16.00
CA MET A 1 -3.19 5.08 -14.91
C MET A 1 -1.72 4.74 -14.79
N ASP A 2 -0.86 5.71 -14.54
CA ASP A 2 0.48 5.42 -14.04
C ASP A 2 0.48 5.12 -12.52
N ARG A 3 1.64 4.84 -11.96
CA ARG A 3 1.79 4.42 -10.56
C ARG A 3 1.47 5.55 -9.57
N GLU A 4 1.78 6.80 -9.92
CA GLU A 4 1.51 7.97 -9.06
C GLU A 4 0.01 8.33 -9.09
N GLU A 5 -0.61 8.28 -10.28
CA GLU A 5 -2.06 8.39 -10.42
C GLU A 5 -2.79 7.32 -9.62
N PHE A 6 -2.31 6.06 -9.67
CA PHE A 6 -2.89 4.97 -8.91
C PHE A 6 -2.77 5.15 -7.40
N GLU A 7 -1.62 5.61 -6.89
CA GLU A 7 -1.48 5.95 -5.46
C GLU A 7 -2.45 7.06 -5.06
N THR A 8 -2.58 8.11 -5.88
CA THR A 8 -3.52 9.21 -5.63
C THR A 8 -4.96 8.68 -5.58
N TYR A 9 -5.31 7.81 -6.52
CA TYR A 9 -6.62 7.16 -6.57
C TYR A 9 -6.89 6.31 -5.33
N LEU A 10 -5.93 5.48 -4.88
CA LEU A 10 -6.06 4.68 -3.66
C LEU A 10 -6.32 5.55 -2.43
N ASN A 11 -5.54 6.63 -2.25
CA ASN A 11 -5.68 7.51 -1.10
C ASN A 11 -6.98 8.31 -1.10
N ALA A 12 -7.53 8.62 -2.28
CA ALA A 12 -8.78 9.36 -2.41
C ALA A 12 -10.03 8.48 -2.24
N ASN A 13 -9.94 7.20 -2.60
CA ASN A 13 -11.11 6.31 -2.72
C ASN A 13 -11.11 5.14 -1.75
N SER A 14 -10.05 4.95 -0.96
CA SER A 14 -9.93 3.83 -0.01
C SER A 14 -9.10 4.20 1.21
N ARG A 15 -9.11 3.31 2.20
CA ARG A 15 -8.30 3.36 3.42
C ARG A 15 -7.10 2.42 3.37
N VAL A 16 -6.86 1.73 2.25
CA VAL A 16 -5.80 0.72 2.09
C VAL A 16 -4.44 1.22 2.60
N VAL A 17 -4.01 2.39 2.09
CA VAL A 17 -2.72 2.99 2.46
C VAL A 17 -2.69 3.39 3.93
N ALA A 18 -3.79 3.95 4.46
CA ALA A 18 -3.88 4.38 5.85
C ALA A 18 -3.85 3.20 6.83
N ILE A 19 -4.61 2.13 6.56
CA ILE A 19 -4.67 0.91 7.37
C ILE A 19 -3.27 0.27 7.41
N PHE A 20 -2.69 -0.01 6.24
CA PHE A 20 -1.39 -0.65 6.15
C PHE A 20 -0.28 0.17 6.82
N ARG A 21 -0.26 1.51 6.60
CA ARG A 21 0.71 2.40 7.25
C ARG A 21 0.58 2.34 8.77
N SER A 22 -0.64 2.32 9.29
CA SER A 22 -0.91 2.24 10.73
C SER A 22 -0.38 0.94 11.34
N GLN A 23 -0.69 -0.20 10.73
CA GLN A 23 -0.21 -1.51 11.17
C GLN A 23 1.31 -1.62 11.05
N ALA A 24 1.89 -1.19 9.94
CA ALA A 24 3.35 -1.19 9.73
C ALA A 24 4.07 -0.32 10.78
N LEU A 25 3.49 0.83 11.13
CA LEU A 25 4.02 1.69 12.19
C LEU A 25 3.95 1.01 13.56
N ALA A 26 2.82 0.38 13.89
CA ALA A 26 2.66 -0.38 15.13
C ALA A 26 3.69 -1.51 15.23
N TYR A 27 3.89 -2.28 14.16
CA TYR A 27 4.90 -3.32 14.06
C TYR A 27 6.32 -2.77 14.25
N ARG A 28 6.69 -1.68 13.55
CA ARG A 28 8.03 -1.08 13.72
C ARG A 28 8.23 -0.56 15.14
N HIS A 29 7.19 -0.03 15.78
CA HIS A 29 7.25 0.43 17.16
C HIS A 29 7.36 -0.70 18.18
N SER A 30 6.73 -1.86 17.96
CA SER A 30 6.90 -3.03 18.84
C SER A 30 8.31 -3.64 18.73
N LYS A 31 8.89 -3.64 17.52
CA LYS A 31 10.22 -4.22 17.24
C LYS A 31 11.39 -3.33 17.62
N ASN A 32 11.27 -2.00 17.48
CA ASN A 32 12.40 -1.09 17.69
C ASN A 32 13.01 -1.18 19.12
N PRO A 33 12.24 -1.27 20.21
CA PRO A 33 12.78 -1.42 21.57
C PRO A 33 13.57 -2.70 21.79
N GLN A 34 13.27 -3.77 21.05
CA GLN A 34 13.95 -5.06 21.12
C GLN A 34 15.36 -5.01 20.52
N ARG A 35 15.69 -3.95 19.77
CA ARG A 35 17.05 -3.71 19.27
C ARG A 35 17.97 -3.28 20.40
N ALA A 36 19.25 -3.65 20.29
CA ALA A 36 20.31 -3.12 21.14
C ALA A 36 20.26 -1.58 21.17
N THR A 37 20.49 -0.96 22.33
CA THR A 37 20.30 0.48 22.55
C THR A 37 20.97 1.35 21.49
N SER A 38 22.20 1.01 21.09
CA SER A 38 22.97 1.72 20.04
C SER A 38 22.47 1.50 18.61
N LYS A 39 21.54 0.56 18.40
CA LYS A 39 20.95 0.19 17.10
C LYS A 39 19.47 0.52 16.98
N ARG A 40 18.87 1.10 18.02
CA ARG A 40 17.49 1.59 18.00
C ARG A 40 17.36 2.71 16.97
N TRP A 41 16.33 2.63 16.15
CA TRP A 41 16.00 3.63 15.15
C TRP A 41 15.44 4.90 15.79
N SER A 42 15.80 6.04 15.20
CA SER A 42 15.14 7.31 15.48
C SER A 42 13.70 7.30 14.94
N LYS A 43 12.89 8.27 15.37
CA LYS A 43 11.53 8.45 14.84
C LYS A 43 11.54 8.62 13.32
N THR A 44 12.48 9.41 12.79
CA THR A 44 12.65 9.61 11.35
C THR A 44 12.99 8.31 10.63
N ALA A 45 13.90 7.48 11.18
CA ALA A 45 14.27 6.21 10.57
C ALA A 45 13.10 5.20 10.57
N VAL A 46 12.27 5.19 11.63
CA VAL A 46 11.03 4.42 11.66
C VAL A 46 10.06 4.89 10.58
N ALA A 47 9.82 6.20 10.48
CA ALA A 47 8.93 6.78 9.46
C ALA A 47 9.38 6.42 8.04
N SER A 48 10.66 6.64 7.72
CA SER A 48 11.21 6.29 6.40
C SER A 48 11.14 4.79 6.09
N ALA A 49 11.24 3.92 7.10
CA ALA A 49 11.06 2.48 6.90
C ALA A 49 9.60 2.12 6.59
N VAL A 50 8.65 2.77 7.27
CA VAL A 50 7.21 2.60 7.00
C VAL A 50 6.86 3.14 5.61
N ASP A 51 7.38 4.31 5.21
CA ASP A 51 7.16 4.87 3.87
C ASP A 51 7.64 3.92 2.76
N LYS A 52 8.79 3.27 2.95
CA LYS A 52 9.27 2.23 2.03
C LYS A 52 8.34 1.03 1.94
N MET A 53 7.81 0.56 3.08
CA MET A 53 6.84 -0.56 3.09
C MET A 53 5.55 -0.19 2.36
N VAL A 54 5.04 1.03 2.57
CA VAL A 54 3.87 1.56 1.85
C VAL A 54 4.14 1.64 0.35
N SER A 55 5.30 2.17 -0.06
CA SER A 55 5.68 2.23 -1.47
C SER A 55 5.70 0.84 -2.11
N GLN A 56 6.28 -0.15 -1.42
CA GLN A 56 6.33 -1.53 -1.89
C GLN A 56 4.94 -2.17 -2.01
N LEU A 57 4.03 -1.90 -1.07
CA LEU A 57 2.65 -2.35 -1.19
C LEU A 57 1.99 -1.79 -2.46
N ILE A 58 2.11 -0.48 -2.68
CA ILE A 58 1.52 0.20 -3.84
C ILE A 58 2.10 -0.36 -5.14
N ASP A 59 3.42 -0.53 -5.23
CA ASP A 59 4.09 -1.09 -6.40
C ASP A 59 3.58 -2.51 -6.69
N ASN A 60 3.51 -3.36 -5.67
CA ASN A 60 3.04 -4.74 -5.81
C ASN A 60 1.57 -4.82 -6.28
N VAL A 61 0.69 -3.98 -5.72
CA VAL A 61 -0.73 -3.93 -6.12
C VAL A 61 -0.84 -3.39 -7.54
N TYR A 62 -0.16 -2.30 -7.85
CA TYR A 62 -0.16 -1.68 -9.16
C TYR A 62 0.30 -2.66 -10.26
N ASP A 63 1.41 -3.36 -10.04
CA ASP A 63 1.95 -4.33 -11.02
C ASP A 63 0.98 -5.51 -11.24
N LYS A 64 0.36 -6.02 -10.17
CA LYS A 64 -0.66 -7.08 -10.27
C LYS A 64 -1.87 -6.62 -11.07
N LEU A 65 -2.39 -5.43 -10.82
CA LEU A 65 -3.55 -4.89 -11.54
C LEU A 65 -3.19 -4.61 -13.00
N LYS A 66 -2.06 -3.95 -13.25
CA LYS A 66 -1.58 -3.61 -14.59
C LYS A 66 -1.43 -4.85 -15.47
N ALA A 67 -0.96 -5.97 -14.92
CA ALA A 67 -0.83 -7.22 -15.65
C ALA A 67 -2.18 -7.81 -16.11
N ASN A 68 -3.28 -7.46 -15.44
CA ASN A 68 -4.63 -7.99 -15.72
C ASN A 68 -5.56 -7.00 -16.43
N ILE A 69 -5.24 -5.70 -16.40
CA ILE A 69 -6.04 -4.66 -17.06
C ILE A 69 -5.76 -4.68 -18.57
N LYS A 70 -6.80 -4.95 -19.35
CA LYS A 70 -6.77 -4.75 -20.81
C LYS A 70 -6.96 -3.27 -21.12
N GLU A 71 -5.86 -2.53 -21.09
CA GLU A 71 -5.89 -1.08 -21.22
C GLU A 71 -6.27 -0.64 -22.65
N ASN A 72 -7.30 0.21 -22.76
CA ASN A 72 -7.60 0.94 -23.98
C ASN A 72 -6.65 2.14 -24.10
N LYS A 73 -5.85 2.19 -25.17
CA LYS A 73 -4.89 3.28 -25.41
C LYS A 73 -5.53 4.67 -25.52
N LEU A 74 -6.80 4.75 -25.91
CA LEU A 74 -7.53 6.02 -26.03
C LEU A 74 -8.07 6.49 -24.67
N GLN A 75 -8.36 5.56 -23.76
CA GLN A 75 -8.98 5.82 -22.46
C GLN A 75 -8.31 4.97 -21.36
N PRO A 76 -7.00 5.20 -21.10
CA PRO A 76 -6.24 4.38 -20.18
C PRO A 76 -6.71 4.56 -18.73
N TYR A 77 -7.09 5.76 -18.32
CA TYR A 77 -7.62 6.01 -16.98
C TYR A 77 -8.95 5.27 -16.73
N GLU A 78 -9.90 5.39 -17.65
CA GLU A 78 -11.22 4.75 -17.51
C GLU A 78 -11.14 3.22 -17.52
N SER A 79 -10.19 2.65 -18.27
CA SER A 79 -9.93 1.20 -18.26
C SER A 79 -9.54 0.71 -16.86
N TRP A 80 -8.76 1.50 -16.13
CA TRP A 80 -8.36 1.20 -14.75
C TRP A 80 -9.52 1.38 -13.77
N VAL A 81 -10.20 2.52 -13.80
CA VAL A 81 -11.38 2.78 -12.92
C VAL A 81 -12.41 1.67 -13.09
N ARG A 82 -12.80 1.36 -14.33
CA ARG A 82 -13.77 0.32 -14.62
C ARG A 82 -13.33 -1.03 -14.08
N PHE A 83 -12.07 -1.40 -14.22
CA PHE A 83 -11.55 -2.65 -13.69
C PHE A 83 -11.63 -2.68 -12.16
N ILE A 84 -11.21 -1.60 -11.51
CA ILE A 84 -11.24 -1.46 -10.04
C ILE A 84 -12.67 -1.59 -9.50
N GLU A 85 -13.62 -0.89 -10.11
CA GLU A 85 -15.03 -0.90 -9.71
C GLU A 85 -15.69 -2.25 -9.99
N THR A 86 -15.48 -2.82 -11.18
CA THR A 86 -16.14 -4.09 -11.58
C THR A 86 -15.68 -5.27 -10.73
N ASN A 87 -14.45 -5.26 -10.23
CA ASN A 87 -13.89 -6.33 -9.43
C ASN A 87 -13.83 -6.00 -7.93
N GLU A 88 -14.49 -4.92 -7.50
CA GLU A 88 -14.52 -4.48 -6.09
C GLU A 88 -13.10 -4.46 -5.46
N VAL A 89 -12.12 -3.98 -6.24
CA VAL A 89 -10.70 -4.14 -5.89
C VAL A 89 -10.37 -3.40 -4.60
N LEU A 90 -10.97 -2.24 -4.35
CA LEU A 90 -10.68 -1.44 -3.16
C LEU A 90 -11.17 -2.15 -1.90
N ASP A 91 -12.40 -2.67 -1.89
CA ASP A 91 -12.98 -3.38 -0.75
C ASP A 91 -12.17 -4.64 -0.43
N ASN A 92 -11.89 -5.45 -1.45
CA ASN A 92 -11.06 -6.65 -1.31
C ASN A 92 -9.66 -6.33 -0.79
N LEU A 93 -9.06 -5.21 -1.24
CA LEU A 93 -7.75 -4.76 -0.73
C LEU A 93 -7.84 -4.26 0.70
N GLU A 94 -8.88 -3.53 1.08
CA GLU A 94 -9.07 -3.05 2.46
C GLU A 94 -9.15 -4.22 3.45
N ASP A 95 -9.95 -5.24 3.13
CA ASP A 95 -10.03 -6.46 3.93
C ASP A 95 -8.68 -7.19 3.98
N SER A 96 -8.05 -7.37 2.81
CA SER A 96 -6.74 -8.04 2.72
C SER A 96 -5.68 -7.35 3.57
N VAL A 97 -5.60 -6.00 3.56
CA VAL A 97 -4.62 -5.29 4.38
C VAL A 97 -4.99 -5.27 5.85
N ALA A 98 -6.29 -5.22 6.19
CA ALA A 98 -6.73 -5.28 7.57
C ALA A 98 -6.32 -6.60 8.26
N GLU A 99 -6.24 -7.69 7.49
CA GLU A 99 -5.83 -9.01 7.94
C GLU A 99 -4.31 -9.25 7.92
N ILE A 100 -3.51 -8.32 7.38
CA ILE A 100 -2.05 -8.46 7.39
C ILE A 100 -1.55 -8.48 8.83
N ASP A 101 -0.99 -9.63 9.22
CA ASP A 101 -0.13 -9.74 10.39
C ASP A 101 1.33 -9.65 9.94
N PHE A 102 2.07 -8.74 10.56
CA PHE A 102 3.49 -8.58 10.26
C PHE A 102 4.26 -9.60 11.10
N GLU A 103 4.63 -10.71 10.45
CA GLU A 103 5.38 -11.80 11.11
C GLU A 103 6.67 -11.30 11.80
N ASP A 104 7.00 -12.00 12.89
CA ASP A 104 8.02 -11.62 13.86
C ASP A 104 9.47 -11.90 13.43
#